data_AF-A0A1J3G8Z6-F1
#
_entry.id   AF-A0A1J3G8Z6-F1
#
_cell.length_a   1.000
_cell.length_b   1.000
_cell.length_c   1.000
_cell.angle_alpha   90.00
_cell.angle_beta   90.00
_cell.angle_gamma   90.00
#
_symmetry.space_group_name_H-M   'P 1'
#
loop_
_entity.id
_entity.type
_entity.pdbx_description
1 polymer ?
#
loop_
_entity_poly.entity_id
_entity_poly.type
_entity_poly.pdbx_seq_one_letter_code
_entity_poly.pdbx_strand_id
1 'polypeptide(L)'
;GRPLRNIGNGNRVSQRPILAFFAGNLHGRVRPQLLKHWRNKDEDMKIYGPLPHNVARRMNYVQHMKSSKYCLCPMGYEVNSPRIVEAIYYECVPVVIA
;
A
#
# COMPACT_ATOMS: atom_id res chain seq x y z
N GLY A 1 2.40 -12.40 11.30
CA GLY A 1 2.84 -13.03 10.04
C GLY A 1 4.35 -13.05 9.99
N ARG A 2 4.98 -14.07 9.39
CA ARG A 2 6.45 -14.15 9.26
C ARG A 2 6.93 -13.15 8.18
N PRO A 3 7.58 -12.02 8.53
CA PRO A 3 7.93 -10.97 7.57
C PRO A 3 8.98 -11.43 6.54
N LEU A 4 9.78 -12.43 6.91
CA LEU A 4 10.93 -12.88 6.14
C LEU A 4 10.59 -13.69 4.88
N ARG A 5 9.34 -14.16 4.72
CA ARG A 5 8.99 -15.15 3.68
C ARG A 5 8.95 -14.58 2.25
N ASN A 6 9.12 -13.26 2.06
CA ASN A 6 8.95 -12.58 0.77
C ASN A 6 9.93 -11.41 0.51
N ILE A 7 10.99 -11.29 1.31
CA ILE A 7 12.00 -10.21 1.20
C ILE A 7 12.78 -10.35 -0.11
N GLY A 8 13.08 -9.23 -0.78
CA GLY A 8 14.06 -9.18 -1.87
C GLY A 8 13.59 -9.71 -3.23
N ASN A 9 12.29 -9.84 -3.44
CA ASN A 9 11.68 -10.24 -4.72
C ASN A 9 10.67 -9.17 -5.17
N GLY A 10 11.03 -7.88 -5.12
CA GLY A 10 10.25 -6.81 -5.72
C GLY A 10 10.31 -6.88 -7.25
N ASN A 11 9.26 -6.44 -7.95
CA ASN A 11 9.35 -6.33 -9.40
C ASN A 11 10.33 -5.19 -9.74
N ARG A 12 11.04 -5.27 -10.87
CA ARG A 12 11.86 -4.14 -11.35
C ARG A 12 10.96 -2.92 -11.56
N VAL A 13 11.47 -1.70 -11.35
CA VAL A 13 10.67 -0.46 -11.45
C VAL A 13 9.89 -0.34 -12.78
N SER A 14 10.49 -0.80 -13.89
CA SER A 14 9.85 -0.82 -15.22
C SER A 14 8.69 -1.81 -15.35
N GLN A 15 8.60 -2.81 -14.46
CA GLN A 15 7.57 -3.84 -14.41
C GLN A 15 6.50 -3.56 -13.35
N ARG A 16 6.48 -2.35 -12.78
CA ARG A 16 5.52 -1.93 -11.75
C ARG A 16 4.42 -1.09 -12.39
N PRO A 17 3.25 -1.69 -12.70
CA PRO A 17 2.16 -0.99 -13.38
C PRO A 17 1.41 -0.03 -12.45
N ILE A 18 1.51 -0.19 -11.13
CA ILE A 18 0.81 0.66 -10.17
C ILE A 18 1.70 1.84 -9.80
N LEU A 19 1.17 3.05 -9.94
CA LEU A 19 1.86 4.26 -9.48
C LEU A 19 1.93 4.26 -7.95
N ALA A 20 0.78 4.24 -7.29
CA ALA A 20 0.69 4.32 -5.84
C ALA A 20 -0.31 3.33 -5.25
N PHE A 21 0.02 2.74 -4.09
CA PHE A 21 -0.83 1.80 -3.39
C PHE A 21 -1.05 2.16 -1.93
N PHE A 22 -2.29 1.95 -1.46
CA PHE A 22 -2.67 1.94 -0.06
C PHE A 22 -3.83 0.97 0.19
N ALA A 23 -3.75 0.21 1.27
CA ALA A 23 -4.90 -0.48 1.85
C ALA A 23 -4.78 -0.49 3.38
N GLY A 24 -5.86 -0.19 4.07
CA GLY A 24 -5.92 -0.23 5.52
C GLY A 24 -7.24 0.29 6.11
N ASN A 25 -7.44 -0.04 7.38
CA ASN A 25 -8.58 0.47 8.15
C ASN A 25 -8.54 2.00 8.25
N LEU A 26 -9.73 2.62 8.31
CA LEU A 26 -9.95 4.07 8.30
C LEU A 26 -9.75 4.74 9.67
N HIS A 27 -8.70 4.37 10.37
CA HIS A 27 -8.33 4.99 11.65
C HIS A 27 -7.41 6.20 11.45
N GLY A 28 -7.53 7.22 12.30
CA GLY A 28 -6.78 8.46 12.19
C GLY A 28 -7.46 9.51 11.31
N ARG A 29 -6.92 10.74 11.33
CA ARG A 29 -7.49 11.88 10.59
C ARG A 29 -7.11 11.87 9.10
N VAL A 30 -5.94 11.33 8.76
CA VAL A 30 -5.39 11.37 7.40
C VAL A 30 -6.04 10.32 6.50
N ARG A 31 -6.21 9.08 6.97
CA ARG A 31 -6.72 7.96 6.13
C ARG A 31 -8.10 8.24 5.50
N PRO A 32 -9.10 8.78 6.22
CA PRO A 32 -10.38 9.13 5.60
C PRO A 32 -10.25 10.21 4.52
N GLN A 33 -9.40 11.22 4.73
CA GLN A 33 -9.15 12.26 3.74
C GLN A 33 -8.45 11.68 2.50
N LEU A 34 -7.44 10.83 2.69
CA LEU A 34 -6.76 10.15 1.58
C LEU A 34 -7.76 9.41 0.69
N LEU A 35 -8.65 8.61 1.29
CA LEU A 35 -9.65 7.87 0.52
C LEU A 35 -10.67 8.80 -0.16
N LYS A 36 -11.11 9.86 0.52
CA LYS A 36 -12.03 10.84 -0.07
C LYS A 36 -11.44 11.46 -1.34
N HIS A 37 -10.14 11.76 -1.34
CA HIS A 37 -9.47 12.45 -2.45
C HIS A 37 -9.02 11.50 -3.57
N TRP A 38 -8.59 10.28 -3.27
CA TRP A 38 -7.90 9.43 -4.25
C TRP A 38 -8.55 8.07 -4.53
N ARG A 39 -9.54 7.64 -3.74
CA ARG A 39 -10.20 6.35 -3.99
C ARG A 39 -10.95 6.40 -5.32
N ASN A 40 -10.62 5.46 -6.21
CA ASN A 40 -11.26 5.32 -7.53
C ASN A 40 -11.21 6.59 -8.39
N LYS A 41 -10.20 7.45 -8.19
CA LYS A 41 -10.04 8.70 -8.96
C LYS A 41 -9.02 8.59 -10.08
N ASP A 42 -8.07 7.67 -9.95
CA ASP A 42 -7.01 7.44 -10.91
C ASP A 42 -6.84 5.93 -11.08
N GLU A 43 -6.74 5.46 -12.33
CA GLU A 43 -6.64 4.04 -12.65
C GLU A 43 -5.27 3.47 -12.27
N ASP A 44 -4.22 4.30 -12.25
CA ASP A 44 -2.85 3.92 -11.89
C ASP A 44 -2.63 3.95 -10.37
N MET A 45 -3.59 4.48 -9.60
CA MET A 45 -3.55 4.49 -8.13
C MET A 45 -4.52 3.48 -7.52
N LYS A 46 -4.00 2.58 -6.71
CA LYS A 46 -4.77 1.53 -6.03
C LYS A 46 -4.94 1.88 -4.55
N ILE A 47 -5.93 2.73 -4.26
CA ILE A 47 -6.22 3.25 -2.91
C ILE A 47 -7.50 2.62 -2.37
N TYR A 48 -7.37 1.86 -1.29
CA TYR A 48 -8.46 1.13 -0.64
C TYR A 48 -8.55 1.48 0.85
N GLY A 49 -9.74 1.27 1.41
CA GLY A 49 -9.87 1.05 2.86
C GLY A 49 -9.31 -0.34 3.20
N PRO A 50 -10.04 -1.20 3.92
CA PRO A 50 -9.73 -2.62 3.93
C PRO A 50 -9.66 -3.16 2.48
N LEU A 51 -8.63 -3.95 2.16
CA LEU A 51 -8.47 -4.52 0.82
C LEU A 51 -9.68 -5.43 0.53
N PRO A 52 -10.50 -5.14 -0.50
CA PRO A 52 -11.70 -5.94 -0.76
C PRO A 52 -11.36 -7.39 -1.09
N HIS A 53 -12.17 -8.34 -0.62
CA HIS A 53 -11.90 -9.77 -0.77
C HIS A 53 -11.79 -10.22 -2.23
N ASN A 54 -12.63 -9.66 -3.11
CA ASN A 54 -12.59 -9.92 -4.55
C ASN A 54 -11.30 -9.41 -5.21
N VAL A 55 -10.73 -8.30 -4.72
CA VAL A 55 -9.45 -7.76 -5.18
C VAL A 55 -8.31 -8.63 -4.66
N ALA A 56 -8.33 -8.96 -3.36
CA ALA A 56 -7.32 -9.77 -2.68
C ALA A 56 -7.17 -11.18 -3.30
N ARG A 57 -8.25 -11.74 -3.87
CA ARG A 57 -8.23 -13.02 -4.61
C ARG A 57 -7.43 -12.96 -5.92
N ARG A 58 -7.41 -11.81 -6.60
CA ARG A 58 -6.66 -11.63 -7.85
C ARG A 58 -5.22 -11.21 -7.58
N MET A 59 -5.06 -10.28 -6.64
CA MET A 59 -3.76 -9.76 -6.25
C MET A 59 -3.80 -9.46 -4.75
N ASN A 60 -2.97 -10.13 -3.97
CA ASN A 60 -2.93 -9.92 -2.53
C ASN A 60 -2.19 -8.61 -2.18
N TYR A 61 -2.21 -8.23 -0.90
CA TYR A 61 -1.58 -7.01 -0.40
C TYR A 61 -0.08 -6.93 -0.75
N VAL A 62 0.67 -8.02 -0.58
CA VAL A 62 2.10 -8.07 -0.88
C VAL A 62 2.36 -7.92 -2.38
N GLN A 63 1.55 -8.55 -3.23
CA GLN A 63 1.67 -8.42 -4.68
C GLN A 63 1.35 -6.99 -5.14
N HIS A 64 0.40 -6.31 -4.52
CA HIS A 64 0.16 -4.89 -4.77
C HIS A 64 1.40 -4.06 -4.44
N MET A 65 2.00 -4.25 -3.27
CA MET A 65 3.21 -3.51 -2.87
C MET A 65 4.37 -3.76 -3.84
N LYS A 66 4.63 -5.02 -4.20
CA LYS A 66 5.69 -5.38 -5.16
C LYS A 66 5.46 -4.84 -6.57
N SER A 67 4.20 -4.59 -6.94
CA SER A 67 3.80 -4.05 -8.24
C SER A 67 3.64 -2.53 -8.24
N SER A 68 3.88 -1.87 -7.10
CA SER A 68 3.71 -0.44 -6.90
C SER A 68 5.04 0.30 -6.84
N LYS A 69 5.11 1.47 -7.47
CA LYS A 69 6.28 2.35 -7.37
C LYS A 69 6.33 3.02 -5.99
N TYR A 70 5.18 3.54 -5.54
CA TYR A 70 5.02 4.24 -4.28
C TYR A 70 4.02 3.54 -3.36
N CYS A 71 4.35 3.43 -2.07
CA CYS A 71 3.47 2.85 -1.06
C CYS A 71 3.14 3.94 -0.03
N LEU A 72 1.87 4.36 -0.02
CA LEU A 72 1.45 5.43 0.87
C LEU A 72 1.42 4.93 2.31
N CYS A 73 2.02 5.71 3.19
CA CYS A 73 2.12 5.48 4.62
C CYS A 73 1.38 6.60 5.38
N PRO A 74 0.04 6.72 5.24
CA PRO A 74 -0.72 7.75 5.92
C PRO A 74 -0.79 7.50 7.43
N MET A 75 -0.66 8.57 8.21
CA MET A 75 -0.77 8.55 9.66
C MET A 75 -2.13 7.96 10.10
N GLY A 76 -2.06 7.00 11.01
CA GLY A 76 -3.22 6.48 11.74
C GLY A 76 -3.12 6.79 13.23
N TYR A 77 -4.04 6.26 14.03
CA TYR A 77 -3.92 6.31 15.50
C TYR A 77 -2.94 5.28 16.06
N GLU A 78 -2.65 4.22 15.30
CA GLU A 78 -1.74 3.16 15.73
C GLU A 78 -0.29 3.66 15.69
N VAL A 79 0.37 3.63 16.84
CA VAL A 79 1.78 4.04 16.99
C VAL A 79 2.73 3.11 16.22
N ASN A 80 2.43 1.81 16.18
CA ASN A 80 3.29 0.80 15.56
C ASN A 80 2.74 0.23 14.26
N SER A 81 2.55 1.08 13.24
CA SER A 81 2.25 0.55 11.91
C SER A 81 3.52 0.02 11.24
N PRO A 82 3.57 -1.25 10.80
CA PRO A 82 4.73 -1.79 10.10
C PRO A 82 4.87 -1.29 8.64
N ARG A 83 3.98 -0.39 8.17
CA ARG A 83 3.85 -0.04 6.75
C ARG A 83 5.14 0.45 6.09
N ILE A 84 5.90 1.32 6.77
CA ILE A 84 7.17 1.82 6.24
C ILE A 84 8.16 0.65 6.05
N VAL A 85 8.23 -0.24 7.04
CA VAL A 85 9.09 -1.42 7.01
C VAL A 85 8.64 -2.39 5.92
N GLU A 86 7.34 -2.64 5.77
CA GLU A 86 6.78 -3.45 4.68
C GLU A 86 7.09 -2.86 3.30
N ALA A 87 6.97 -1.54 3.14
CA ALA A 87 7.27 -0.85 1.89
C ALA A 87 8.73 -1.08 1.49
N ILE A 88 9.66 -0.92 2.44
CA ILE A 88 11.08 -1.20 2.22
C ILE A 88 11.32 -2.67 1.85
N TYR A 89 10.74 -3.63 2.59
CA TYR A 89 10.92 -5.06 2.31
C TYR A 89 10.41 -5.50 0.93
N TYR A 90 9.39 -4.83 0.40
CA TYR A 90 8.85 -5.08 -0.93
C TYR A 90 9.35 -4.10 -1.98
N GLU A 91 10.41 -3.37 -1.65
CA GLU A 91 11.11 -2.42 -2.52
C GLU A 91 10.22 -1.30 -3.09
N CYS A 92 9.12 -1.00 -2.42
CA CYS A 92 8.17 0.05 -2.76
C CYS A 92 8.56 1.34 -2.03
N VAL A 93 8.67 2.47 -2.73
CA VAL A 93 9.14 3.72 -2.10
C VAL A 93 8.08 4.21 -1.10
N PRO A 94 8.39 4.31 0.21
CA PRO A 94 7.42 4.75 1.20
C PRO A 94 7.15 6.25 1.05
N VAL A 95 5.86 6.63 1.00
CA VAL A 95 5.43 8.03 0.96
C VAL A 95 4.67 8.33 2.25
N VAL A 96 5.29 9.05 3.17
CA VAL A 96 4.69 9.42 4.45
C VAL A 96 3.72 10.58 4.25
N ILE A 97 2.51 10.45 4.81
CA ILE A 97 1.48 11.51 4.78
C ILE A 97 0.97 11.71 6.21
N ALA A 98 1.15 12.90 6.76
CA ALA A 98 0.86 13.26 8.14
C ALA A 98 -0.19 14.36 8.23
#